data_AF-A0AAV4BZC3-F1
#
_entry.id   AF-A0AAV4BZC3-F1
#
_cell.length_a   1.000
_cell.length_b   1.000
_cell.length_c   1.000
_cell.angle_alpha   90.00
_cell.angle_beta   90.00
_cell.angle_gamma   90.00
#
_symmetry.space_group_name_H-M   'P 1'
#
loop_
_entity.id
_entity.type
_entity.pdbx_description
1 polymer ?
#
loop_
_entity_poly.entity_id
_entity_poly.type
_entity_poly.pdbx_seq_one_letter_code
_entity_poly.pdbx_strand_id
1 'polypeptide(L)'
;MAVYDADTEVDDGPDVDLVVELDQDQQHYDSGEWQKNTNGFLKLPRFSAQPEIKVALSDDPSPLEVYKLFITDELINSWKVETNRYARAIINSKDQQLLSNRSRRRRTNLASVLKEVSVALVDKDIIYDPQADNVPLPMDRLKGRHFLSACPNTEASDSRGSRAQRRCKVCADRAKTAGQTPAERKNKRKLRTTWCGECKVGSCLDCFEIYHTKRDYINN
;
A
#
# COMPACT_ATOMS: atom_id res chain seq x y z
N MET A 1 -12.74 9.61 73.13
CA MET A 1 -11.77 8.58 72.71
C MET A 1 -11.45 8.90 71.26
N ALA A 2 -10.25 9.41 71.02
CA ALA A 2 -9.75 9.78 69.70
C ALA A 2 -9.38 8.52 68.90
N VAL A 3 -9.59 8.53 67.58
CA VAL A 3 -8.56 8.12 66.61
C VAL A 3 -8.85 8.70 65.22
N TYR A 4 -7.75 9.03 64.57
CA TYR A 4 -7.53 9.81 63.36
C TYR A 4 -7.59 8.99 62.05
N ASP A 5 -7.61 9.73 60.93
CA ASP A 5 -7.02 9.50 59.59
C ASP A 5 -7.62 8.48 58.60
N ALA A 6 -7.95 8.91 57.37
CA ALA A 6 -6.92 9.19 56.35
C ALA A 6 -7.58 9.72 55.05
N ASP A 7 -7.36 11.01 54.79
CA ASP A 7 -7.55 11.63 53.48
C ASP A 7 -6.52 11.08 52.49
N THR A 8 -6.95 10.63 51.31
CA THR A 8 -6.06 10.38 50.18
C THR A 8 -6.43 11.37 49.08
N GLU A 9 -5.77 12.52 49.12
CA GLU A 9 -5.77 13.48 48.02
C GLU A 9 -5.05 12.84 46.82
N VAL A 10 -5.76 12.72 45.69
CA VAL A 10 -5.16 12.33 44.42
C VAL A 10 -4.62 13.60 43.79
N ASP A 11 -3.29 13.72 43.83
CA ASP A 11 -2.49 14.78 43.20
C ASP A 11 -2.56 14.62 41.67
N ASP A 12 -3.46 15.37 41.03
CA ASP A 12 -3.51 15.56 39.57
C ASP A 12 -2.32 16.44 39.15
N GLY A 13 -1.15 15.82 39.06
CA GLY A 13 0.04 16.42 38.46
C GLY A 13 -0.24 16.81 37.00
N PRO A 14 0.30 17.95 36.51
CA PRO A 14 0.06 18.38 35.14
C PRO A 14 0.65 17.39 34.14
N ASP A 15 -0.20 16.98 33.20
CA ASP A 15 0.14 16.21 32.00
C ASP A 15 1.31 16.92 31.29
N VAL A 16 2.51 16.32 31.37
CA VAL A 16 3.67 16.77 30.62
C VAL A 16 3.43 16.40 29.16
N ASP A 17 2.86 17.36 28.43
CA ASP A 17 2.83 17.35 26.97
C ASP A 17 4.23 17.00 26.44
N LEU A 18 4.32 15.82 25.84
CA LEU A 18 5.50 15.36 25.11
C LEU A 18 5.61 16.23 23.86
N VAL A 19 6.20 17.42 24.03
CA VAL A 19 6.65 18.27 22.95
C VAL A 19 7.78 17.50 22.26
N VAL A 20 7.42 16.73 21.25
CA VAL A 20 8.37 16.25 20.25
C VAL A 20 8.85 17.51 19.55
N GLU A 21 9.97 18.05 20.02
CA GLU A 21 10.74 19.05 19.28
C GLU A 21 11.11 18.41 17.94
N LEU A 22 10.28 18.71 16.93
CA LEU A 22 10.62 18.46 15.54
C LEU A 22 11.79 19.39 15.24
N ASP A 23 13.00 18.83 15.22
CA ASP A 23 14.19 19.48 14.69
C ASP A 23 13.85 20.06 13.32
N GLN A 24 13.63 21.38 13.29
CA GLN A 24 13.46 22.16 12.08
C GLN A 24 14.83 22.41 11.44
N ASP A 25 15.52 21.33 11.08
CA ASP A 25 16.58 21.40 10.08
C ASP A 25 15.92 21.47 8.70
N GLN A 26 15.23 22.60 8.47
CA GLN A 26 14.79 23.00 7.14
C GLN A 26 16.03 23.50 6.40
N GLN A 27 16.89 22.56 6.01
CA GLN A 27 17.98 22.81 5.09
C GLN A 27 17.36 23.34 3.80
N HIS A 28 17.55 24.64 3.59
CA HIS A 28 17.26 25.37 2.37
C HIS A 28 18.01 24.68 1.23
N TYR A 29 17.31 23.80 0.50
CA TYR A 29 17.81 23.24 -0.75
C TYR A 29 17.94 24.39 -1.74
N ASP A 30 19.15 24.92 -1.83
CA ASP A 30 19.54 25.85 -2.87
C ASP A 30 19.34 25.12 -4.22
N SER A 31 18.34 25.58 -4.97
CA SER A 31 17.87 24.95 -6.21
C SER A 31 18.60 25.47 -7.45
N GLY A 32 19.66 26.26 -7.27
CA GLY A 32 20.70 26.52 -8.27
C GLY A 32 22.02 25.92 -7.76
N GLU A 33 22.88 25.25 -8.52
CA GLU A 33 23.13 25.29 -9.95
C GLU A 33 23.62 23.89 -10.41
N TRP A 34 22.75 23.07 -10.99
CA TRP A 34 23.21 22.03 -11.93
C TRP A 34 23.39 22.63 -13.33
N GLN A 35 24.07 23.77 -13.44
CA GLN A 35 24.53 24.29 -14.73
C GLN A 35 26.01 23.97 -14.90
N LYS A 36 26.28 22.75 -15.38
CA LYS A 36 27.63 22.42 -15.86
C LYS A 36 27.93 23.33 -17.04
N ASN A 37 28.86 24.26 -16.87
CA ASN A 37 29.41 25.06 -17.95
C ASN A 37 29.99 24.08 -19.00
N THR A 38 29.30 23.90 -20.13
CA THR A 38 29.69 22.93 -21.18
C THR A 38 30.79 23.47 -22.09
N ASN A 39 31.22 24.72 -21.87
CA ASN A 39 32.30 25.34 -22.62
C ASN A 39 33.64 24.73 -22.21
N GLY A 40 34.16 23.83 -23.04
CA GLY A 40 35.48 23.20 -22.85
C GLY A 40 35.47 21.68 -22.74
N PHE A 41 34.30 21.02 -22.79
CA PHE A 41 34.29 19.55 -22.91
C PHE A 41 34.91 19.14 -24.25
N LEU A 42 35.80 18.14 -24.19
CA LEU A 42 36.30 17.46 -25.38
C LEU A 42 35.09 17.06 -26.25
N LYS A 43 35.13 17.40 -27.54
CA LYS A 43 34.09 16.98 -28.49
C LYS A 43 33.86 15.49 -28.29
N LEU A 44 32.63 15.13 -27.88
CA LEU A 44 32.23 13.74 -27.69
C LEU A 44 32.70 12.96 -28.92
N PRO A 45 33.55 11.92 -28.75
CA PRO A 45 33.95 11.11 -29.88
C PRO A 45 32.69 10.58 -30.53
N ARG A 46 32.64 10.63 -31.87
CA ARG A 46 31.50 10.11 -32.63
C ARG A 46 31.29 8.66 -32.19
N PHE A 47 30.16 8.37 -31.56
CA PHE A 47 29.83 7.01 -31.13
C PHE A 47 29.83 6.11 -32.37
N SER A 48 30.87 5.30 -32.50
CA SER A 48 31.13 4.43 -33.66
C SER A 48 30.66 2.99 -33.42
N ALA A 49 30.15 2.70 -32.22
CA ALA A 49 29.61 1.39 -31.93
C ALA A 49 28.27 1.21 -32.64
N GLN A 50 28.08 0.02 -33.21
CA GLN A 50 26.78 -0.39 -33.74
C GLN A 50 25.85 -0.72 -32.57
N PRO A 51 24.63 -0.15 -32.53
CA PRO A 51 23.65 -0.44 -31.50
C PRO A 51 23.07 -1.84 -31.74
N GLU A 52 23.70 -2.86 -31.17
CA GLU A 52 23.28 -4.26 -31.30
C GLU A 52 23.35 -5.00 -29.97
N ILE A 53 22.44 -5.97 -29.77
CA ILE A 53 22.46 -6.88 -28.63
C ILE A 53 23.57 -7.90 -28.89
N LYS A 54 24.64 -7.85 -28.09
CA LYS A 54 25.80 -8.75 -28.22
C LYS A 54 25.60 -10.15 -27.62
N VAL A 55 24.40 -10.44 -27.13
CA VAL A 55 24.05 -11.72 -26.53
C VAL A 55 23.16 -12.49 -27.49
N ALA A 56 23.48 -13.76 -27.72
CA ALA A 56 22.64 -14.64 -28.51
C ALA A 56 21.29 -14.82 -27.80
N LEU A 57 20.25 -14.24 -28.39
CA LEU A 57 18.86 -14.46 -28.02
C LEU A 57 18.19 -15.36 -29.05
N SER A 58 17.08 -15.99 -28.67
CA SER A 58 16.18 -16.65 -29.62
C SER A 58 15.67 -15.65 -30.66
N ASP A 59 15.26 -16.13 -31.85
CA ASP A 59 14.66 -15.30 -32.90
C ASP A 59 13.38 -14.58 -32.44
N ASP A 60 12.68 -15.14 -31.46
CA ASP A 60 11.53 -14.54 -30.77
C ASP A 60 11.74 -14.68 -29.24
N PRO A 61 12.47 -13.74 -28.61
CA PRO A 61 12.82 -13.86 -27.20
C PRO A 61 11.61 -13.57 -26.31
N SER A 62 11.37 -14.47 -25.37
CA SER A 62 10.40 -14.22 -24.30
C SER A 62 10.82 -13.01 -23.46
N PRO A 63 9.88 -12.18 -22.96
CA PRO A 63 10.21 -11.10 -22.01
C PRO A 63 11.04 -11.57 -20.81
N LEU A 64 10.88 -12.83 -20.39
CA LEU A 64 11.66 -13.42 -19.31
C LEU A 64 13.13 -13.67 -19.70
N GLU A 65 13.40 -14.02 -20.96
CA GLU A 65 14.77 -14.23 -21.45
C GLU A 65 15.55 -12.92 -21.50
N VAL A 66 14.90 -11.84 -21.95
CA VAL A 66 15.48 -10.49 -21.95
C VAL A 66 15.77 -10.05 -20.51
N TYR A 67 14.86 -10.31 -19.57
CA TYR A 67 15.05 -9.96 -18.16
C TYR A 67 16.27 -10.67 -17.53
N LYS A 68 16.49 -11.95 -17.88
CA LYS A 68 17.61 -12.75 -17.39
C LYS A 68 18.98 -12.24 -17.85
N LEU A 69 19.04 -11.42 -18.91
CA LEU A 69 20.29 -10.77 -19.32
C LEU A 69 20.81 -9.79 -18.26
N PHE A 70 19.90 -9.13 -17.55
CA PHE A 70 20.23 -8.15 -16.52
C PHE A 70 20.25 -8.77 -15.14
N ILE A 71 19.34 -9.69 -14.87
CA ILE A 71 19.22 -10.36 -13.57
C ILE A 71 19.67 -11.82 -13.73
N THR A 72 20.97 -12.02 -13.56
CA THR A 72 21.59 -13.34 -13.69
C THR A 72 21.30 -14.22 -12.47
N ASP A 73 21.34 -15.55 -12.67
CA ASP A 73 21.18 -16.50 -11.56
C ASP A 73 22.27 -16.34 -10.49
N GLU A 74 23.47 -15.91 -10.88
CA GLU A 74 24.57 -15.59 -9.96
C GLU A 74 24.20 -14.42 -9.04
N LEU A 75 23.67 -13.34 -9.60
CA LEU A 75 23.23 -12.18 -8.83
C LEU A 75 22.12 -12.55 -7.85
N ILE A 76 21.13 -13.31 -8.31
CA ILE A 76 20.03 -13.75 -7.44
C ILE A 76 20.55 -14.69 -6.34
N ASN A 77 21.50 -15.58 -6.66
CA ASN A 77 22.10 -16.46 -5.65
C ASN A 77 22.92 -15.67 -4.63
N SER A 78 23.64 -14.63 -5.04
CA SER A 78 24.34 -13.71 -4.13
C SER A 78 23.35 -13.06 -3.15
N TRP A 79 22.23 -12.53 -3.65
CA TRP A 79 21.18 -11.94 -2.80
C TRP A 79 20.58 -12.94 -1.82
N LYS A 80 20.30 -14.17 -2.26
CA LYS A 80 19.81 -15.22 -1.35
C LYS A 80 20.80 -15.50 -0.23
N VAL A 81 22.08 -15.64 -0.56
CA VAL A 81 23.12 -15.96 0.42
C VAL A 81 23.19 -14.85 1.46
N GLU A 82 23.26 -13.59 1.02
CA GLU A 82 23.39 -12.45 1.93
C GLU A 82 22.12 -12.21 2.75
N THR A 83 20.93 -12.34 2.13
CA THR A 83 19.65 -12.23 2.85
C THR A 83 19.52 -13.29 3.94
N ASN A 84 19.91 -14.54 3.63
CA ASN A 84 19.87 -15.62 4.61
C ASN A 84 20.93 -15.45 5.70
N ARG A 85 22.12 -14.96 5.36
CA ARG A 85 23.17 -14.63 6.33
C ARG A 85 22.68 -13.56 7.31
N TYR A 86 22.11 -12.47 6.80
CA TYR A 86 21.56 -11.39 7.60
C TYR A 86 20.38 -11.86 8.48
N ALA A 87 19.47 -12.65 7.91
CA ALA A 87 18.36 -13.24 8.67
C ALA A 87 18.86 -14.11 9.85
N ARG A 88 19.91 -14.91 9.64
CA ARG A 88 20.55 -15.70 10.70
C ARG A 88 21.22 -14.81 11.75
N ALA A 89 21.91 -13.76 11.33
CA ALA A 89 22.55 -12.82 12.24
C ALA A 89 21.53 -12.18 13.20
N ILE A 90 20.37 -11.75 12.68
CA ILE A 90 19.30 -11.18 13.51
C ILE A 90 18.60 -12.23 14.38
N ILE A 91 18.48 -13.49 13.94
CA ILE A 91 17.93 -14.56 14.79
C ILE A 91 18.86 -14.86 15.97
N ASN A 92 20.18 -14.77 15.74
CA ASN A 92 21.19 -15.04 16.73
C ASN A 92 21.45 -13.86 17.67
N SER A 93 21.14 -12.62 17.25
CA SER A 93 21.11 -11.49 18.18
C SER A 93 19.93 -11.65 19.14
N LYS A 94 20.18 -11.44 20.44
CA LYS A 94 19.19 -11.60 21.51
C LYS A 94 18.08 -10.52 21.49
N ASP A 95 17.88 -9.81 20.38
CA ASP A 95 16.79 -8.86 20.16
C ASP A 95 15.46 -9.58 19.86
N GLN A 96 15.18 -10.64 20.63
CA GLN A 96 13.89 -11.33 20.62
C GLN A 96 12.75 -10.43 21.12
N GLN A 97 13.06 -9.29 21.76
CA GLN A 97 12.03 -8.42 22.35
C GLN A 97 11.27 -7.54 21.35
N LEU A 98 11.74 -7.38 20.10
CA LEU A 98 11.08 -6.51 19.10
C LEU A 98 10.28 -7.26 18.02
N LEU A 99 10.35 -8.59 17.96
CA LEU A 99 9.67 -9.35 16.91
C LEU A 99 8.48 -10.10 17.50
N SER A 100 7.31 -9.49 17.36
CA SER A 100 6.05 -10.15 17.72
C SER A 100 5.96 -11.53 17.08
N ASN A 101 5.41 -12.48 17.84
CA ASN A 101 5.22 -13.91 17.49
C ASN A 101 4.49 -14.18 16.17
N ARG A 102 4.00 -13.16 15.46
CA ARG A 102 3.40 -13.26 14.11
C ARG A 102 4.43 -13.40 12.98
N SER A 103 5.65 -12.91 13.16
CA SER A 103 6.69 -12.99 12.12
C SER A 103 7.45 -14.32 12.16
N ARG A 104 6.75 -15.44 11.89
CA ARG A 104 7.46 -16.67 11.54
C ARG A 104 8.23 -16.39 10.25
N ARG A 105 9.51 -16.05 10.39
CA ARG A 105 10.50 -15.82 9.34
C ARG A 105 10.62 -17.10 8.51
N ARG A 106 9.77 -17.21 7.50
CA ARG A 106 9.88 -18.26 6.49
C ARG A 106 11.18 -18.00 5.73
N ARG A 107 11.99 -19.04 5.51
CA ARG A 107 13.11 -18.98 4.56
C ARG A 107 12.60 -18.35 3.27
N THR A 108 13.18 -17.22 2.86
CA THR A 108 12.86 -16.62 1.58
C THR A 108 13.45 -17.52 0.49
N ASN A 109 12.61 -17.99 -0.41
CA ASN A 109 13.05 -18.78 -1.57
C ASN A 109 13.22 -17.86 -2.79
N LEU A 110 13.84 -18.37 -3.86
CA LEU A 110 14.05 -17.64 -5.12
C LEU A 110 12.75 -16.97 -5.60
N ALA A 111 11.64 -17.72 -5.58
CA ALA A 111 10.37 -17.25 -6.08
C ALA A 111 9.81 -16.07 -5.26
N SER A 112 10.01 -16.06 -3.95
CA SER A 112 9.65 -14.92 -3.10
C SER A 112 10.49 -13.68 -3.44
N VAL A 113 11.81 -13.84 -3.59
CA VAL A 113 12.68 -12.70 -3.92
C VAL A 113 12.37 -12.13 -5.29
N LEU A 114 12.21 -12.98 -6.30
CA LEU A 114 11.84 -12.55 -7.66
C LEU A 114 10.49 -11.83 -7.67
N LYS A 115 9.51 -12.30 -6.88
CA LYS A 115 8.21 -11.63 -6.77
C LYS A 115 8.34 -10.23 -6.18
N GLU A 116 9.07 -10.06 -5.08
CA GLU A 116 9.26 -8.74 -4.45
C GLU A 116 10.04 -7.77 -5.37
N VAL A 117 11.09 -8.25 -6.04
CA VAL A 117 11.85 -7.44 -7.01
C VAL A 117 11.00 -7.04 -8.20
N SER A 118 10.17 -7.95 -8.72
CA SER A 118 9.26 -7.65 -9.84
C SER A 118 8.24 -6.58 -9.45
N VAL A 119 7.67 -6.64 -8.25
CA VAL A 119 6.76 -5.62 -7.72
C VAL A 119 7.47 -4.26 -7.61
N ALA A 120 8.67 -4.25 -7.03
CA ALA A 120 9.44 -3.02 -6.84
C ALA A 120 9.91 -2.35 -8.15
N LEU A 121 10.07 -3.12 -9.23
CA LEU A 121 10.39 -2.59 -10.56
C LEU A 121 9.14 -2.03 -11.26
N VAL A 122 8.00 -2.71 -11.14
CA VAL A 122 6.71 -2.24 -11.69
C VAL A 122 6.28 -0.92 -11.03
N ASP A 123 6.55 -0.73 -9.74
CA ASP A 123 6.21 0.51 -9.03
C ASP A 123 7.10 1.71 -9.44
N LYS A 124 8.26 1.48 -10.07
CA LYS A 124 9.23 2.53 -10.42
C LYS A 124 9.20 2.98 -11.88
N ASP A 125 8.66 2.18 -12.79
CA ASP A 125 8.59 2.48 -14.23
C ASP A 125 7.24 3.04 -14.71
N ILE A 126 6.31 3.36 -13.80
CA ILE A 126 5.17 4.22 -14.17
C ILE A 126 5.71 5.64 -14.30
N ILE A 127 5.92 6.06 -15.55
CA ILE A 127 6.03 7.46 -15.96
C ILE A 127 4.90 8.22 -15.24
N TYR A 128 5.29 9.04 -14.27
CA TYR A 128 4.37 9.88 -13.51
C TYR A 128 3.85 10.97 -14.46
N ASP A 129 2.65 10.76 -15.02
CA ASP A 129 1.86 11.81 -15.64
C ASP A 129 1.12 12.57 -14.51
N PRO A 130 1.50 13.81 -14.18
CA PRO A 130 0.92 14.56 -13.07
C PRO A 130 -0.55 14.94 -13.30
N GLN A 131 -1.14 14.64 -14.47
CA GLN A 131 -2.53 15.00 -14.79
C GLN A 131 -3.53 13.83 -14.64
N ALA A 132 -3.08 12.63 -14.27
CA ALA A 132 -3.95 11.43 -14.20
C ALA A 132 -4.57 11.16 -12.80
N ASP A 133 -4.49 12.11 -11.86
CA ASP A 133 -5.19 12.00 -10.58
C ASP A 133 -6.69 12.21 -10.74
N ASN A 134 -7.43 11.11 -10.98
CA ASN A 134 -8.75 10.78 -10.38
C ASN A 134 -9.48 9.62 -11.08
N VAL A 135 -8.78 8.68 -11.73
CA VAL A 135 -9.41 7.41 -12.13
C VAL A 135 -8.71 6.25 -11.44
N PRO A 136 -9.26 5.75 -10.31
CA PRO A 136 -8.83 4.47 -9.76
C PRO A 136 -8.94 3.43 -10.88
N LEU A 137 -7.79 2.88 -11.31
CA LEU A 137 -7.75 1.86 -12.33
C LEU A 137 -8.69 0.70 -11.89
N PRO A 138 -9.69 0.31 -12.72
CA PRO A 138 -10.75 -0.63 -12.36
C PRO A 138 -10.27 -2.09 -12.42
N MET A 139 -9.15 -2.37 -11.78
CA MET A 139 -8.54 -3.68 -11.62
C MET A 139 -8.11 -3.68 -10.14
N ASP A 140 -8.92 -4.09 -9.18
CA ASP A 140 -8.89 -5.50 -8.82
C ASP A 140 -10.00 -5.94 -7.86
N ARG A 141 -11.25 -5.48 -8.06
CA ARG A 141 -12.34 -5.88 -7.14
C ARG A 141 -12.55 -7.40 -7.09
N LEU A 142 -12.15 -8.12 -8.14
CA LEU A 142 -12.36 -9.56 -8.34
C LEU A 142 -11.13 -10.44 -8.07
N LYS A 143 -9.88 -9.95 -8.23
CA LYS A 143 -8.67 -10.76 -8.05
C LYS A 143 -7.83 -10.34 -6.84
N GLY A 144 -8.26 -9.31 -6.10
CA GLY A 144 -7.64 -8.83 -4.85
C GLY A 144 -8.17 -9.49 -3.57
N ARG A 145 -7.40 -9.42 -2.48
CA ARG A 145 -7.82 -9.88 -1.15
C ARG A 145 -8.52 -8.75 -0.39
N HIS A 146 -9.82 -8.62 -0.59
CA HIS A 146 -10.61 -7.59 0.08
C HIS A 146 -11.02 -8.01 1.49
N PHE A 147 -10.97 -7.08 2.45
CA PHE A 147 -11.45 -7.29 3.81
C PHE A 147 -12.53 -6.28 4.19
N LEU A 148 -13.51 -6.74 4.96
CA LEU A 148 -14.53 -5.87 5.53
C LEU A 148 -13.93 -5.13 6.74
N SER A 149 -14.07 -3.81 6.76
CA SER A 149 -13.63 -2.95 7.87
C SER A 149 -14.75 -2.02 8.33
N ALA A 150 -14.57 -1.38 9.48
CA ALA A 150 -15.47 -0.33 9.94
C ALA A 150 -15.36 0.89 9.01
N CYS A 151 -16.50 1.53 8.73
CA CYS A 151 -16.53 2.77 7.98
C CYS A 151 -15.81 3.86 8.78
N PRO A 152 -14.78 4.52 8.23
CA PRO A 152 -14.12 5.61 8.92
C PRO A 152 -15.11 6.74 9.11
N ASN A 153 -15.02 7.37 10.27
CA ASN A 153 -15.73 8.61 10.51
C ASN A 153 -15.18 9.71 9.61
N THR A 154 -16.07 10.58 9.17
CA THR A 154 -15.70 11.87 8.57
C THR A 154 -15.54 12.89 9.69
N GLU A 155 -14.74 13.94 9.48
CA GLU A 155 -14.58 15.04 10.45
C GLU A 155 -15.94 15.61 10.93
N ALA A 156 -16.92 15.69 10.02
CA ALA A 156 -18.27 16.12 10.31
C ALA A 156 -19.11 15.14 11.16
N SER A 157 -18.76 13.85 11.16
CA SER A 157 -19.42 12.83 11.96
C SER A 157 -18.73 12.60 13.31
N ASP A 158 -17.41 12.77 13.38
CA ASP A 158 -16.64 12.72 14.63
C ASP A 158 -17.06 13.85 15.59
N SER A 159 -17.19 15.07 15.07
CA SER A 159 -17.69 16.22 15.83
C SER A 159 -19.12 16.06 16.37
N ARG A 160 -19.92 15.12 15.83
CA ARG A 160 -21.29 14.85 16.26
C ARG A 160 -21.44 13.54 17.03
N GLY A 161 -20.34 12.81 17.26
CA GLY A 161 -20.36 11.48 17.88
C GLY A 161 -21.19 10.44 17.11
N SER A 162 -21.48 10.68 15.83
CA SER A 162 -22.31 9.79 15.01
C SER A 162 -21.41 8.83 14.23
N ARG A 163 -21.70 7.53 14.28
CA ARG A 163 -20.96 6.55 13.48
C ARG A 163 -21.19 6.82 11.99
N ALA A 164 -20.12 6.93 11.22
CA ALA A 164 -20.24 7.04 9.78
C ALA A 164 -20.94 5.81 9.19
N GLN A 165 -21.91 6.09 8.32
CA GLN A 165 -22.69 5.07 7.65
C GLN A 165 -22.63 5.28 6.13
N ARG A 166 -22.35 4.21 5.41
CA ARG A 166 -22.37 4.19 3.94
C ARG A 166 -23.51 3.30 3.44
N ARG A 167 -23.95 3.57 2.21
CA ARG A 167 -24.97 2.76 1.55
C ARG A 167 -24.32 1.53 0.95
N CYS A 168 -24.96 0.36 1.09
CA CYS A 168 -24.53 -0.84 0.41
C CYS A 168 -24.64 -0.69 -1.12
N LYS A 169 -23.53 -0.84 -1.84
CA LYS A 169 -23.46 -0.72 -3.31
C LYS A 169 -24.31 -1.75 -4.03
N VAL A 170 -24.21 -3.02 -3.65
CA VAL A 170 -25.00 -4.12 -4.25
C VAL A 170 -26.49 -3.90 -4.07
N CYS A 171 -26.95 -3.57 -2.85
CA CYS A 171 -28.36 -3.30 -2.60
C CYS A 171 -28.84 -2.06 -3.38
N ALA A 172 -28.02 -1.02 -3.45
CA ALA A 172 -28.35 0.19 -4.20
C ALA A 172 -28.50 -0.09 -5.70
N ASP A 173 -27.60 -0.87 -6.28
CA ASP A 173 -27.63 -1.19 -7.72
C ASP A 173 -28.76 -2.18 -8.06
N ARG A 174 -29.03 -3.18 -7.21
CA ARG A 174 -30.21 -4.05 -7.36
C ARG A 174 -31.53 -3.28 -7.31
N ALA A 175 -31.66 -2.32 -6.39
CA ALA A 175 -32.85 -1.47 -6.31
C ALA A 175 -33.03 -0.57 -7.55
N LYS A 176 -31.92 -0.14 -8.18
CA LYS A 176 -31.98 0.59 -9.46
C LYS A 176 -32.47 -0.31 -10.60
N THR A 177 -31.94 -1.53 -10.68
CA THR A 177 -32.22 -2.47 -11.78
C THR A 177 -33.62 -3.05 -11.70
N ALA A 178 -34.14 -3.25 -10.49
CA ALA A 178 -35.51 -3.73 -10.26
C ALA A 178 -36.62 -2.71 -10.59
N GLY A 179 -36.32 -1.61 -11.30
CA GLY A 179 -37.32 -0.62 -11.75
C GLY A 179 -38.03 0.16 -10.64
N GLN A 180 -37.57 0.07 -9.38
CA GLN A 180 -38.26 0.68 -8.24
C GLN A 180 -38.31 2.20 -8.32
N THR A 181 -39.39 2.77 -7.80
CA THR A 181 -39.57 4.21 -7.69
C THR A 181 -38.52 4.84 -6.76
N PRO A 182 -38.21 6.14 -6.88
CA PRO A 182 -37.26 6.82 -5.98
C PRO A 182 -37.60 6.69 -4.48
N ALA A 183 -38.90 6.63 -4.14
CA ALA A 183 -39.39 6.45 -2.77
C ALA A 183 -39.10 5.04 -2.25
N GLU A 184 -39.43 4.00 -3.01
CA GLU A 184 -39.11 2.60 -2.66
C GLU A 184 -37.60 2.37 -2.56
N ARG A 185 -36.83 2.98 -3.47
CA ARG A 185 -35.37 2.97 -3.43
C ARG A 185 -34.81 3.62 -2.18
N LYS A 186 -35.52 4.55 -1.52
CA LYS A 186 -35.10 5.18 -0.26
C LYS A 186 -35.28 4.24 0.93
N ASN A 187 -36.39 3.50 0.96
CA ASN A 187 -36.70 2.54 2.04
C ASN A 187 -35.81 1.29 2.01
N LYS A 188 -35.36 0.87 0.83
CA LYS A 188 -34.41 -0.26 0.70
C LYS A 188 -32.93 0.11 0.90
N ARG A 189 -32.62 1.38 1.20
CA ARG A 189 -31.24 1.83 1.48
C ARG A 189 -30.83 1.35 2.85
N LYS A 190 -30.25 0.15 2.90
CA LYS A 190 -29.60 -0.33 4.11
C LYS A 190 -28.31 0.46 4.33
N LEU A 191 -28.32 1.35 5.32
CA LEU A 191 -27.12 2.02 5.84
C LEU A 191 -26.27 1.00 6.61
N ARG A 192 -24.95 1.10 6.46
CA ARG A 192 -23.98 0.15 6.99
C ARG A 192 -22.80 0.87 7.59
N THR A 193 -22.35 0.36 8.73
CA THR A 193 -21.12 0.75 9.40
C THR A 193 -19.90 -0.01 8.87
N THR A 194 -20.08 -0.87 7.86
CA THR A 194 -19.05 -1.72 7.27
C THR A 194 -18.79 -1.35 5.81
N TRP A 195 -17.53 -1.40 5.39
CA TRP A 195 -17.10 -1.10 4.02
C TRP A 195 -15.86 -1.92 3.62
N CYS A 196 -15.53 -1.92 2.33
CA CYS A 196 -14.26 -2.43 1.83
C CYS A 196 -13.23 -1.29 1.83
N GLY A 197 -12.12 -1.44 2.54
CA GLY A 197 -11.07 -0.41 2.62
C GLY A 197 -10.36 -0.16 1.28
N GLU A 198 -10.11 -1.22 0.52
CA GLU A 198 -9.44 -1.14 -0.78
C GLU A 198 -10.37 -0.53 -1.85
N CYS A 199 -11.61 -1.00 -1.95
CA CYS A 199 -12.56 -0.48 -2.93
C CYS A 199 -13.22 0.84 -2.49
N LYS A 200 -13.11 1.23 -1.22
CA LYS A 200 -13.79 2.39 -0.62
C LYS A 200 -15.32 2.36 -0.76
N VAL A 201 -15.90 1.16 -0.82
CA VAL A 201 -17.35 0.93 -1.05
C VAL A 201 -18.04 0.35 0.19
N GLY A 202 -19.17 0.94 0.58
CA GLY A 202 -20.03 0.40 1.64
C GLY A 202 -20.70 -0.90 1.20
N SER A 203 -20.68 -1.92 2.06
CA SER A 203 -21.29 -3.22 1.78
C SER A 203 -21.92 -3.85 3.02
N CYS A 204 -23.00 -4.61 2.80
CA CYS A 204 -23.55 -5.50 3.81
C CYS A 204 -22.72 -6.79 3.89
N LEU A 205 -22.80 -7.53 5.01
CA LEU A 205 -22.09 -8.81 5.17
C LEU A 205 -22.36 -9.76 4.00
N ASP A 206 -23.64 -10.01 3.71
CA ASP A 206 -24.07 -10.91 2.62
C ASP A 206 -23.69 -10.39 1.21
N CYS A 207 -23.54 -9.07 1.08
CA CYS A 207 -23.31 -8.40 -0.19
C CYS A 207 -21.81 -8.32 -0.53
N PHE A 208 -20.95 -8.43 0.48
CA PHE A 208 -19.52 -8.23 0.34
C PHE A 208 -18.91 -9.32 -0.54
N GLU A 209 -19.21 -10.58 -0.24
CA GLU A 209 -18.76 -11.71 -1.05
C GLU A 209 -19.25 -11.57 -2.49
N ILE A 210 -20.54 -11.28 -2.69
CA ILE A 210 -21.13 -11.09 -4.02
C ILE A 210 -20.40 -10.00 -4.82
N TYR A 211 -20.09 -8.87 -4.19
CA TYR A 211 -19.43 -7.73 -4.83
C TYR A 211 -17.99 -8.05 -5.27
N HIS A 212 -17.29 -8.90 -4.51
CA HIS A 212 -15.90 -9.27 -4.76
C HIS A 212 -15.71 -10.60 -5.51
N THR A 213 -16.77 -11.38 -5.71
CA THR A 213 -16.71 -12.67 -6.42
C THR A 213 -17.38 -12.66 -7.78
N LYS A 214 -18.45 -11.87 -7.97
CA LYS A 214 -19.23 -11.87 -9.22
C LYS A 214 -18.94 -10.66 -10.09
N ARG A 215 -18.58 -10.89 -11.37
CA ARG A 215 -18.46 -9.80 -12.37
C ARG A 215 -19.79 -9.06 -12.54
N ASP A 216 -20.89 -9.78 -12.67
CA ASP A 216 -22.21 -9.16 -12.86
C ASP A 216 -23.13 -9.42 -11.67
N TYR A 217 -22.79 -8.84 -10.51
CA TYR A 217 -23.55 -9.02 -9.26
C TYR A 217 -24.99 -8.45 -9.29
N ILE A 218 -25.34 -7.70 -10.34
CA ILE A 218 -26.62 -7.02 -10.48
C ILE A 218 -27.71 -7.98 -11.00
N ASN A 219 -27.35 -8.95 -11.85
CA ASN A 219 -28.29 -9.81 -12.58
C ASN A 219 -28.72 -11.07 -11.82
N ASN A 220 -28.63 -11.06 -10.49
CA ASN A 220 -28.75 -12.25 -9.64
C ASN A 220 -29.54 -11.96 -8.38
#